data_AF-A0A1V4XMF0-F1
#
_entry.id   AF-A0A1V4XMF0-F1
#
_cell.length_a   1.000
_cell.length_b   1.000
_cell.length_c   1.000
_cell.angle_alpha   90.00
_cell.angle_beta   90.00
_cell.angle_gamma   90.00
#
_symmetry.space_group_name_H-M   'P 1'
#
loop_
_entity.id
_entity.type
_entity.pdbx_description
1 polymer ?
#
loop_
_entity_poly.entity_id
_entity_poly.type
_entity_poly.pdbx_seq_one_letter_code
_entity_poly.pdbx_strand_id
1 'polypeptide(L)'
;MKIFGIISTAVVTLLLALSPVAEADHSALVGKGPFKNGPEVTKRCIECHEKETRDFMKTVHWTWSKVQFDKKGRKVDIGKVNALNNFCVGLPGNWPRCTSCHAGYGFKDAGFDFSKAENVDCLVCHDTTGTYKKFPTSAGHPVYEGEKKEFPKGKLWLPVDLVKVAHSVGPTSRATCGSCHFYGGGGDHVKHGDLDTSLINPTPEIDIHMGGAKKMECQECHQAKDHLLKGEAASVTISHAAPTHIDCSDCHTGSVHKNALVNKHTERVACQSCHIPTFAKSMPTKVWWDWSTAGREVKPEDAPKDQYGQKTYDRMKGDFKWEKDVVPTYMWFNGTFDRYLAGEKINPAEPVRLATPIGSRNDPKARIYPFKIMKGKQPYDSGNNTIAFVQVFGAPDSNAYWVKYDWNAAIASGMKAAGLPYSGKYGFVETDMAWPVHHMVVPKAKSLKCLDCHSEKGRLDWKALGYKGDPMNAKNR
;
A
#
# COMPACT_ATOMS: atom_id res chain seq x y z
N MET A 1 -36.26 72.88 33.08
CA MET A 1 -35.31 73.19 32.00
C MET A 1 -33.93 72.74 32.45
N LYS A 2 -33.22 71.96 31.61
CA LYS A 2 -31.87 71.38 31.82
C LYS A 2 -31.81 70.18 32.77
N ILE A 3 -30.98 69.15 32.62
CA ILE A 3 -30.00 68.61 31.65
C ILE A 3 -29.75 67.20 32.22
N PHE A 4 -29.71 66.12 31.44
CA PHE A 4 -28.81 65.00 31.74
C PHE A 4 -28.52 64.24 30.44
N GLY A 5 -27.22 64.07 30.17
CA GLY A 5 -26.66 63.69 28.88
C GLY A 5 -26.82 62.21 28.54
N ILE A 6 -26.88 61.97 27.23
CA ILE A 6 -26.88 60.65 26.61
C ILE A 6 -25.44 60.33 26.23
N ILE A 7 -24.86 59.32 26.86
CA ILE A 7 -23.61 58.68 26.40
C ILE A 7 -24.03 57.61 25.40
N SER A 8 -23.71 57.82 24.13
CA SER A 8 -23.93 56.85 23.05
C SER A 8 -22.64 56.08 22.83
N THR A 9 -22.62 54.80 23.21
CA THR A 9 -21.53 53.86 22.94
C THR A 9 -21.67 53.33 21.51
N ALA A 10 -20.79 53.76 20.60
CA ALA A 10 -20.69 53.21 19.26
C ALA A 10 -20.02 51.83 19.30
N VAL A 11 -20.77 50.78 19.01
CA VAL A 11 -20.24 49.42 18.75
C VAL A 11 -19.91 49.34 17.26
N VAL A 12 -18.62 49.34 16.92
CA VAL A 12 -18.15 49.07 15.56
C VAL A 12 -18.09 47.56 15.36
N THR A 13 -19.04 47.01 14.59
CA THR A 13 -19.01 45.61 14.17
C THR A 13 -18.09 45.48 12.95
N LEU A 14 -16.89 44.94 13.15
CA LEU A 14 -15.96 44.63 12.07
C LEU A 14 -16.43 43.36 11.35
N LEU A 15 -17.13 43.50 10.22
CA LEU A 15 -17.38 42.39 9.31
C LEU A 15 -16.06 41.99 8.64
N LEU A 16 -15.50 40.85 9.07
CA LEU A 16 -14.48 40.13 8.30
C LEU A 16 -15.13 39.58 7.03
N ALA A 17 -14.93 40.27 5.91
CA ALA A 17 -15.22 39.73 4.59
C ALA A 17 -14.26 38.54 4.33
N LEU A 18 -14.78 37.32 4.47
CA LEU A 18 -14.15 36.15 3.88
C LEU A 18 -14.25 36.29 2.37
N SER A 19 -13.16 36.69 1.71
CA SER A 19 -13.06 36.61 0.26
C SER A 19 -13.24 35.14 -0.16
N PRO A 20 -14.22 34.81 -1.01
CA PRO A 20 -14.26 33.50 -1.63
C PRO A 20 -13.06 33.44 -2.56
N VAL A 21 -12.12 32.54 -2.29
CA VAL A 21 -11.19 32.12 -3.35
C VAL A 21 -12.09 31.49 -4.39
N ALA A 22 -12.35 32.21 -5.49
CA ALA A 22 -13.00 31.64 -6.65
C ALA A 22 -12.22 30.36 -6.98
N GLU A 23 -12.89 29.21 -7.01
CA GLU A 23 -12.35 27.99 -7.59
C GLU A 23 -11.89 28.36 -8.99
N ALA A 24 -10.59 28.52 -9.15
CA ALA A 24 -10.04 28.95 -10.42
C ALA A 24 -10.36 27.86 -11.43
N ASP A 25 -11.04 28.24 -12.51
CA ASP A 25 -11.36 27.30 -13.58
C ASP A 25 -10.05 26.83 -14.23
N HIS A 26 -9.66 25.60 -13.91
CA HIS A 26 -8.45 24.98 -14.44
C HIS A 26 -8.47 24.94 -15.97
N SER A 27 -9.63 24.91 -16.62
CA SER A 27 -9.70 24.93 -18.09
C SER A 27 -9.14 26.24 -18.68
N ALA A 28 -9.41 27.38 -18.05
CA ALA A 28 -8.89 28.67 -18.45
C ALA A 28 -7.38 28.81 -18.13
N LEU A 29 -6.96 28.30 -16.97
CA LEU A 29 -5.57 28.45 -16.50
C LEU A 29 -4.60 27.44 -17.13
N VAL A 30 -5.00 26.20 -17.35
CA VAL A 30 -4.15 25.19 -18.00
C VAL A 30 -3.98 25.51 -19.50
N GLY A 31 -4.94 26.21 -20.09
CA GLY A 31 -4.93 26.57 -21.51
C GLY A 31 -5.36 25.41 -22.41
N LYS A 32 -5.42 25.64 -23.73
CA LYS A 32 -6.02 24.68 -24.69
C LYS A 32 -5.12 23.48 -25.04
N GLY A 33 -3.90 23.39 -24.50
CA GLY A 33 -2.89 22.43 -24.96
C GLY A 33 -2.40 22.75 -26.39
N PRO A 34 -1.90 21.74 -27.15
CA PRO A 34 -1.81 20.33 -26.78
C PRO A 34 -0.68 20.05 -25.79
N PHE A 35 -0.83 19.00 -24.97
CA PHE A 35 0.25 18.44 -24.18
C PHE A 35 0.72 17.14 -24.83
N LYS A 36 2.02 17.06 -25.16
CA LYS A 36 2.59 15.86 -25.80
C LYS A 36 2.83 14.74 -24.81
N ASN A 37 2.99 15.06 -23.52
CA ASN A 37 3.28 14.10 -22.47
C ASN A 37 2.90 14.64 -21.08
N GLY A 38 2.91 13.75 -20.08
CA GLY A 38 2.63 14.08 -18.68
C GLY A 38 3.51 15.20 -18.11
N PRO A 39 4.85 15.15 -18.28
CA PRO A 39 5.73 16.23 -17.81
C PRO A 39 5.42 17.63 -18.36
N GLU A 40 4.91 17.76 -19.59
CA GLU A 40 4.45 19.04 -20.11
C GLU A 40 3.21 19.56 -19.37
N VAL A 41 2.30 18.68 -18.95
CA VAL A 41 1.18 19.05 -18.07
C VAL A 41 1.71 19.51 -16.72
N THR A 42 2.62 18.75 -16.10
CA THR A 42 3.20 19.09 -14.80
C THR A 42 3.90 20.44 -14.83
N LYS A 43 4.65 20.76 -15.90
CA LYS A 43 5.25 22.10 -16.08
C LYS A 43 4.20 23.21 -16.01
N ARG A 44 3.04 23.00 -16.64
CA ARG A 44 1.93 23.97 -16.56
C ARG A 44 1.37 24.08 -15.14
N CYS A 45 1.23 22.96 -14.42
CA CYS A 45 0.79 22.97 -13.02
C CYS A 45 1.76 23.73 -12.12
N ILE A 46 3.08 23.55 -12.29
CA ILE A 46 4.13 24.17 -11.46
C ILE A 46 4.07 25.70 -11.51
N GLU A 47 3.62 26.31 -12.60
CA GLU A 47 3.49 27.77 -12.71
C GLU A 47 2.60 28.38 -11.61
N CYS A 48 1.65 27.62 -11.06
CA CYS A 48 0.79 28.04 -9.95
C CYS A 48 0.97 27.19 -8.68
N HIS A 49 1.50 25.97 -8.79
CA HIS A 49 1.59 24.99 -7.72
C HIS A 49 3.02 24.58 -7.35
N GLU A 50 3.99 25.48 -7.55
CA GLU A 50 5.41 25.20 -7.27
C GLU A 50 5.66 24.76 -5.82
N LYS A 51 4.96 25.35 -4.85
CA LYS A 51 5.06 24.96 -3.43
C LYS A 51 4.58 23.52 -3.23
N GLU A 52 3.40 23.20 -3.74
CA GLU A 52 2.78 21.88 -3.65
C GLU A 52 3.67 20.81 -4.28
N THR A 53 4.24 21.07 -5.46
CA THR A 53 5.19 20.16 -6.12
C THR A 53 6.42 19.94 -5.26
N ARG A 54 7.04 21.00 -4.73
CA ARG A 54 8.22 20.88 -3.85
C ARG A 54 7.91 20.11 -2.56
N ASP A 55 6.74 20.31 -1.98
CA ASP A 55 6.36 19.61 -0.76
C ASP A 55 6.08 18.13 -1.04
N PHE A 56 5.39 17.82 -2.14
CA PHE A 56 5.15 16.45 -2.58
C PHE A 56 6.46 15.67 -2.82
N MET A 57 7.46 16.31 -3.43
CA MET A 57 8.77 15.69 -3.70
C MET A 57 9.56 15.31 -2.43
N LYS A 58 9.16 15.80 -1.26
CA LYS A 58 9.76 15.40 0.04
C LYS A 58 9.13 14.13 0.60
N THR A 59 8.03 13.64 0.01
CA THR A 59 7.23 12.54 0.54
C THR A 59 7.67 11.18 -0.01
N VAL A 60 7.30 10.12 0.72
CA VAL A 60 7.54 8.74 0.29
C VAL A 60 6.78 8.33 -0.99
N HIS A 61 5.74 9.08 -1.40
CA HIS A 61 5.07 8.84 -2.68
C HIS A 61 5.96 9.23 -3.86
N TRP A 62 6.85 10.20 -3.67
CA TRP A 62 7.87 10.58 -4.64
C TRP A 62 9.15 9.77 -4.47
N THR A 63 9.77 9.78 -3.29
CA THR A 63 11.10 9.18 -3.08
C THR A 63 11.05 7.65 -3.06
N TRP A 64 9.89 7.06 -2.71
CA TRP A 64 9.74 5.63 -2.43
C TRP A 64 10.71 5.10 -1.36
N SER A 65 11.32 5.98 -0.58
CA SER A 65 12.24 5.63 0.50
C SER A 65 12.23 6.71 1.57
N LYS A 66 12.60 6.32 2.78
CA LYS A 66 12.92 7.27 3.84
C LYS A 66 13.91 6.62 4.81
N VAL A 67 14.65 7.48 5.49
CA VAL A 67 15.50 7.09 6.61
C VAL A 67 14.64 6.65 7.79
N GLN A 68 14.98 5.51 8.36
CA GLN A 68 14.35 4.89 9.53
C GLN A 68 15.41 4.26 10.43
N PHE A 69 14.99 3.71 11.57
CA PHE A 69 15.87 2.96 12.48
C PHE A 69 15.35 1.54 12.63
N ASP A 70 16.24 0.56 12.47
CA ASP A 70 15.90 -0.85 12.70
C ASP A 70 15.80 -1.19 14.20
N LYS A 71 15.45 -2.44 14.52
CA LYS A 71 15.35 -2.91 15.92
C LYS A 71 16.65 -2.83 16.72
N LYS A 72 17.80 -2.68 16.05
CA LYS A 72 19.13 -2.53 16.66
C LYS A 72 19.55 -1.07 16.77
N GLY A 73 18.69 -0.13 16.38
CA GLY A 73 18.97 1.31 16.37
C GLY A 73 19.87 1.75 15.20
N ARG A 74 20.10 0.91 14.19
CA ARG A 74 20.87 1.29 13.00
C ARG A 74 20.02 2.16 12.09
N LYS A 75 20.59 3.28 11.64
CA LYS A 75 20.00 4.14 10.62
C LYS A 75 20.00 3.41 9.28
N VAL A 76 18.82 3.28 8.67
CA VAL A 76 18.63 2.57 7.39
C VAL A 76 17.75 3.42 6.47
N ASP A 77 18.15 3.59 5.22
CA ASP A 77 17.25 4.14 4.20
C ASP A 77 16.48 2.98 3.58
N ILE A 78 15.16 2.96 3.78
CA ILE A 78 14.32 1.86 3.34
C ILE A 78 12.97 2.35 2.82
N GLY A 79 12.55 1.72 1.74
CA GLY A 79 11.20 1.85 1.20
C GLY A 79 11.02 0.94 -0.02
N LYS A 80 10.05 1.26 -0.87
CA LYS A 80 9.74 0.44 -2.06
C LYS A 80 10.92 0.32 -3.04
N VAL A 81 11.87 1.25 -3.02
CA VAL A 81 13.06 1.19 -3.88
C VAL A 81 13.99 0.02 -3.59
N ASN A 82 14.06 -0.45 -2.34
CA ASN A 82 15.02 -1.46 -1.89
C ASN A 82 14.43 -2.54 -0.97
N ALA A 83 13.19 -2.40 -0.50
CA ALA A 83 12.53 -3.39 0.33
C ALA A 83 12.14 -4.63 -0.50
N LEU A 84 12.52 -5.80 0.00
CA LEU A 84 12.08 -7.08 -0.53
C LEU A 84 10.68 -7.44 0.01
N ASN A 85 9.89 -8.12 -0.81
CA ASN A 85 8.64 -8.77 -0.44
C ASN A 85 8.55 -10.16 -1.10
N ASN A 86 7.57 -10.95 -0.69
CA ASN A 86 7.30 -12.28 -1.25
C ASN A 86 6.15 -12.28 -2.28
N PHE A 87 6.03 -11.19 -3.05
CA PHE A 87 5.22 -11.11 -4.25
C PHE A 87 6.13 -11.05 -5.49
N CYS A 88 6.42 -9.84 -5.97
CA CYS A 88 7.29 -9.61 -7.12
C CYS A 88 8.77 -9.42 -6.73
N VAL A 89 9.15 -9.86 -5.53
CA VAL A 89 10.52 -9.79 -4.99
C VAL A 89 10.98 -8.36 -4.67
N GLY A 90 11.34 -7.54 -5.67
CA GLY A 90 11.89 -6.20 -5.45
C GLY A 90 11.93 -5.32 -6.70
N LEU A 91 12.14 -4.02 -6.51
CA LEU A 91 12.19 -3.03 -7.59
C LEU A 91 13.43 -3.13 -8.50
N PRO A 92 14.67 -3.33 -7.99
CA PRO A 92 15.86 -3.36 -8.83
C PRO A 92 15.75 -4.34 -10.00
N GLY A 93 16.01 -3.84 -11.22
CA GLY A 93 15.86 -4.56 -12.48
C GLY A 93 14.46 -4.48 -13.11
N ASN A 94 13.44 -4.07 -12.36
CA ASN A 94 12.02 -4.20 -12.75
C ASN A 94 11.27 -2.87 -12.89
N TRP A 95 11.97 -1.73 -12.82
CA TRP A 95 11.37 -0.40 -12.70
C TRP A 95 10.17 -0.14 -13.63
N PRO A 96 10.25 -0.31 -14.97
CA PRO A 96 9.17 0.15 -15.84
C PRO A 96 7.82 -0.53 -15.59
N ARG A 97 7.85 -1.76 -15.05
CA ARG A 97 6.64 -2.48 -14.62
C ARG A 97 6.13 -1.97 -13.28
N CYS A 98 7.02 -1.79 -12.30
CA CYS A 98 6.68 -1.45 -10.94
C CYS A 98 6.28 0.03 -10.78
N THR A 99 6.93 0.93 -11.51
CA THR A 99 6.74 2.39 -11.43
C THR A 99 5.54 2.88 -12.23
N SER A 100 4.79 1.97 -12.86
CA SER A 100 3.39 2.25 -13.25
C SER A 100 2.52 2.64 -12.05
N CYS A 101 2.93 2.33 -10.81
CA CYS A 101 2.32 2.80 -9.57
C CYS A 101 3.18 3.86 -8.82
N HIS A 102 4.24 4.40 -9.43
CA HIS A 102 4.97 5.54 -8.87
C HIS A 102 4.23 6.82 -9.22
N ALA A 103 4.20 7.80 -8.33
CA ALA A 103 3.52 9.08 -8.56
C ALA A 103 4.42 10.06 -9.34
N GLY A 104 5.04 9.53 -10.40
CA GLY A 104 5.92 10.27 -11.28
C GLY A 104 6.06 9.59 -12.63
N TYR A 105 6.81 10.27 -13.50
CA TYR A 105 7.01 9.94 -14.89
C TYR A 105 8.47 9.61 -15.17
N GLY A 106 8.71 8.47 -15.81
CA GLY A 106 10.04 8.13 -16.34
C GLY A 106 10.99 7.44 -15.35
N PHE A 107 10.51 6.96 -14.20
CA PHE A 107 11.31 6.15 -13.28
C PHE A 107 11.53 4.74 -13.86
N LYS A 108 12.47 4.65 -14.81
CA LYS A 108 12.71 3.46 -15.66
C LYS A 108 13.93 2.64 -15.25
N ASP A 109 14.82 3.19 -14.43
CA ASP A 109 16.05 2.57 -13.95
C ASP A 109 16.59 3.31 -12.69
N ALA A 110 17.74 2.87 -12.18
CA ALA A 110 18.40 3.45 -11.02
C ALA A 110 18.89 4.91 -11.22
N GLY A 111 18.98 5.39 -12.46
CA GLY A 111 19.43 6.74 -12.81
C GLY A 111 18.31 7.79 -12.80
N PHE A 112 17.14 7.46 -12.25
CA PHE A 112 16.03 8.40 -12.16
C PHE A 112 16.39 9.62 -11.30
N ASP A 113 16.18 10.80 -11.87
CA ASP A 113 16.50 12.06 -11.22
C ASP A 113 15.31 12.58 -10.42
N PHE A 114 15.33 12.32 -9.11
CA PHE A 114 14.31 12.79 -8.16
C PHE A 114 14.30 14.31 -7.95
N SER A 115 15.23 15.07 -8.54
CA SER A 115 15.22 16.54 -8.48
C SER A 115 14.36 17.20 -9.57
N LYS A 116 13.97 16.45 -10.61
CA LYS A 116 13.16 16.96 -11.73
C LYS A 116 11.69 17.07 -11.36
N ALA A 117 11.28 18.27 -10.93
CA ALA A 117 9.91 18.57 -10.52
C ALA A 117 8.89 18.32 -11.64
N GLU A 118 9.25 18.52 -12.90
CA GLU A 118 8.38 18.23 -14.04
C GLU A 118 8.02 16.75 -14.18
N ASN A 119 8.77 15.84 -13.54
CA ASN A 119 8.47 14.41 -13.56
C ASN A 119 7.46 14.00 -12.46
N VAL A 120 7.01 14.91 -11.59
CA VAL A 120 5.89 14.64 -10.68
C VAL A 120 4.64 14.39 -11.49
N ASP A 121 3.86 13.38 -11.12
CA ASP A 121 2.56 13.15 -11.75
C ASP A 121 1.43 13.69 -10.87
N CYS A 122 0.97 14.89 -11.20
CA CYS A 122 -0.16 15.51 -10.51
C CYS A 122 -1.50 14.80 -10.82
N LEU A 123 -1.63 14.22 -12.01
CA LEU A 123 -2.92 13.76 -12.54
C LEU A 123 -3.37 12.43 -11.89
N VAL A 124 -2.43 11.54 -11.53
CA VAL A 124 -2.77 10.23 -10.94
C VAL A 124 -3.61 10.33 -9.66
N CYS A 125 -3.44 11.40 -8.89
CA CYS A 125 -4.18 11.64 -7.65
C CYS A 125 -5.40 12.55 -7.87
N HIS A 126 -5.28 13.51 -8.80
CA HIS A 126 -6.24 14.61 -8.96
C HIS A 126 -7.20 14.46 -10.15
N ASP A 127 -7.11 13.40 -10.95
CA ASP A 127 -8.09 13.14 -12.02
C ASP A 127 -9.51 12.94 -11.46
N THR A 128 -10.47 13.74 -11.91
CA THR A 128 -11.90 13.53 -11.62
C THR A 128 -12.69 13.00 -12.82
N THR A 129 -12.04 12.76 -13.96
CA THR A 129 -12.70 12.23 -15.17
C THR A 129 -12.87 10.72 -15.12
N GLY A 130 -12.03 10.02 -14.34
CA GLY A 130 -11.95 8.57 -14.31
C GLY A 130 -11.28 7.97 -15.56
N THR A 131 -10.66 8.81 -16.40
CA THR A 131 -10.04 8.39 -17.67
C THR A 131 -8.52 8.37 -17.62
N TYR A 132 -7.90 9.02 -16.62
CA TYR A 132 -6.44 9.01 -16.49
C TYR A 132 -5.96 7.62 -16.04
N LYS A 133 -5.09 7.01 -16.85
CA LYS A 133 -4.52 5.71 -16.49
C LYS A 133 -3.13 5.52 -17.06
N LYS A 134 -2.17 5.25 -16.16
CA LYS A 134 -0.81 4.88 -16.51
C LYS A 134 -0.76 3.56 -17.28
N PHE A 135 0.14 3.48 -18.26
CA PHE A 135 0.37 2.25 -18.98
C PHE A 135 1.19 1.28 -18.11
N PRO A 136 0.79 -0.01 -17.98
CA PRO A 136 1.38 -0.92 -17.00
C PRO A 136 2.88 -1.21 -17.13
N THR A 137 3.52 -0.87 -18.26
CA THR A 137 4.93 -1.14 -18.51
C THR A 137 5.71 0.06 -19.05
N SER A 138 5.18 1.28 -18.91
CA SER A 138 5.79 2.51 -19.46
C SER A 138 6.37 3.44 -18.39
N ALA A 139 6.89 2.88 -17.28
CA ALA A 139 7.60 3.63 -16.26
C ALA A 139 6.86 4.87 -15.73
N GLY A 140 5.56 4.73 -15.46
CA GLY A 140 4.71 5.81 -14.96
C GLY A 140 4.01 6.63 -16.03
N HIS A 141 4.34 6.50 -17.32
CA HIS A 141 3.62 7.22 -18.37
C HIS A 141 2.28 6.57 -18.74
N PRO A 142 1.22 7.33 -19.05
CA PRO A 142 0.06 6.83 -19.78
C PRO A 142 0.42 6.54 -21.24
N VAL A 143 -0.56 6.10 -22.02
CA VAL A 143 -0.44 6.09 -23.49
C VAL A 143 -0.74 7.51 -23.98
N TYR A 144 0.12 8.07 -24.82
CA TYR A 144 -0.05 9.42 -25.36
C TYR A 144 -0.69 9.40 -26.74
N GLU A 145 -1.21 10.55 -27.16
CA GLU A 145 -1.77 10.72 -28.50
C GLU A 145 -0.75 10.33 -29.58
N GLY A 146 -1.20 9.58 -30.59
CA GLY A 146 -0.34 9.04 -31.65
C GLY A 146 0.40 7.75 -31.30
N GLU A 147 0.48 7.36 -30.03
CA GLU A 147 1.04 6.05 -29.65
C GLU A 147 0.01 4.92 -29.85
N LYS A 148 0.49 3.76 -30.31
CA LYS A 148 -0.28 2.51 -30.36
C LYS A 148 0.33 1.51 -29.39
N LYS A 149 -0.32 1.32 -28.25
CA LYS A 149 0.12 0.38 -27.20
C LYS A 149 -1.00 -0.59 -26.86
N GLU A 150 -0.63 -1.82 -26.54
CA GLU A 150 -1.58 -2.88 -26.17
C GLU A 150 -1.20 -3.48 -24.82
N PHE A 151 -2.18 -3.70 -23.95
CA PHE A 151 -1.97 -4.45 -22.71
C PHE A 151 -3.27 -5.08 -22.19
N PRO A 152 -3.34 -6.42 -22.04
CA PRO A 152 -2.39 -7.42 -22.56
C PRO A 152 -2.32 -7.39 -24.10
N LYS A 153 -1.38 -8.14 -24.69
CA LYS A 153 -1.23 -8.25 -26.15
C LYS A 153 -2.58 -8.58 -26.81
N GLY A 154 -2.93 -7.88 -27.88
CA GLY A 154 -4.21 -7.98 -28.57
C GLY A 154 -5.33 -7.09 -28.00
N LYS A 155 -5.08 -6.37 -26.90
CA LYS A 155 -6.04 -5.39 -26.34
C LYS A 155 -5.45 -3.99 -26.38
N LEU A 156 -5.97 -3.16 -27.29
CA LEU A 156 -5.59 -1.76 -27.42
C LEU A 156 -5.80 -1.02 -26.09
N TRP A 157 -4.79 -0.26 -25.69
CA TRP A 157 -4.85 0.66 -24.58
C TRP A 157 -4.95 2.08 -25.13
N LEU A 158 -6.09 2.72 -24.90
CA LEU A 158 -6.37 4.02 -25.50
C LEU A 158 -5.48 5.12 -24.91
N PRO A 159 -5.05 6.09 -25.74
CA PRO A 159 -4.41 7.30 -25.26
C PRO A 159 -5.28 8.07 -24.25
N VAL A 160 -4.62 8.72 -23.30
CA VAL A 160 -5.28 9.64 -22.36
C VAL A 160 -5.38 11.02 -23.01
N ASP A 161 -6.57 11.62 -22.96
CA ASP A 161 -6.76 13.04 -23.28
C ASP A 161 -6.22 13.90 -22.13
N LEU A 162 -4.94 14.27 -22.22
CA LEU A 162 -4.24 15.02 -21.18
C LEU A 162 -4.85 16.41 -20.96
N VAL A 163 -5.38 17.06 -22.00
CA VAL A 163 -6.00 18.39 -21.88
C VAL A 163 -7.27 18.27 -21.06
N LYS A 164 -8.16 17.32 -21.41
CA LYS A 164 -9.40 17.09 -20.67
C LYS A 164 -9.16 16.73 -19.21
N VAL A 165 -8.20 15.84 -18.94
CA VAL A 165 -7.85 15.46 -17.57
C VAL A 165 -7.32 16.66 -16.80
N ALA A 166 -6.38 17.43 -17.38
CA ALA A 166 -5.80 18.60 -16.72
C ALA A 166 -6.83 19.71 -16.45
N HIS A 167 -7.84 19.87 -17.32
CA HIS A 167 -8.96 20.79 -17.11
C HIS A 167 -9.92 20.36 -16.01
N SER A 168 -9.95 19.06 -15.71
CA SER A 168 -10.88 18.45 -14.77
C SER A 168 -10.17 17.96 -13.50
N VAL A 169 -9.05 18.58 -13.13
CA VAL A 169 -8.37 18.22 -11.87
C VAL A 169 -9.20 18.67 -10.67
N GLY A 170 -9.15 17.91 -9.59
CA GLY A 170 -9.90 18.19 -8.38
C GLY A 170 -9.43 17.39 -7.17
N PRO A 171 -10.23 17.35 -6.09
CA PRO A 171 -9.91 16.55 -4.90
C PRO A 171 -9.70 15.06 -5.22
N THR A 172 -8.84 14.41 -4.43
CA THR A 172 -8.59 12.98 -4.55
C THR A 172 -9.83 12.15 -4.23
N SER A 173 -9.90 10.93 -4.76
CA SER A 173 -10.95 9.97 -4.47
C SER A 173 -10.39 8.58 -4.18
N ARG A 174 -11.21 7.67 -3.64
CA ARG A 174 -10.88 6.25 -3.50
C ARG A 174 -10.43 5.62 -4.82
N ALA A 175 -10.97 6.06 -5.96
CA ALA A 175 -10.56 5.57 -7.27
C ALA A 175 -9.13 6.03 -7.64
N THR A 176 -8.77 7.29 -7.37
CA THR A 176 -7.42 7.80 -7.70
C THR A 176 -6.36 7.19 -6.78
N CYS A 177 -6.62 7.06 -5.48
CA CYS A 177 -5.75 6.29 -4.55
C CYS A 177 -5.69 4.81 -4.96
N GLY A 178 -6.86 4.25 -5.30
CA GLY A 178 -7.05 2.86 -5.69
C GLY A 178 -6.32 2.44 -6.95
N SER A 179 -6.04 3.38 -7.87
CA SER A 179 -5.25 3.15 -9.10
C SER A 179 -3.90 2.47 -8.83
N CYS A 180 -3.35 2.68 -7.63
CA CYS A 180 -2.13 2.07 -7.16
C CYS A 180 -2.33 1.16 -5.93
N HIS A 181 -3.25 1.48 -5.01
CA HIS A 181 -3.36 0.78 -3.73
C HIS A 181 -4.23 -0.48 -3.78
N PHE A 182 -5.22 -0.55 -4.68
CA PHE A 182 -6.05 -1.75 -4.90
C PHE A 182 -5.32 -2.78 -5.77
N TYR A 183 -4.35 -2.32 -6.54
CA TYR A 183 -3.54 -3.16 -7.42
C TYR A 183 -2.15 -3.45 -6.82
N GLY A 184 -1.63 -4.64 -7.06
CA GLY A 184 -0.30 -5.03 -6.60
C GLY A 184 -0.04 -6.50 -6.91
N GLY A 185 1.22 -6.95 -6.89
CA GLY A 185 1.51 -8.38 -7.13
C GLY A 185 1.02 -8.94 -8.47
N GLY A 186 0.71 -8.08 -9.45
CA GLY A 186 0.23 -8.45 -10.78
C GLY A 186 -1.27 -8.33 -11.03
N GLY A 187 -2.08 -7.83 -10.09
CA GLY A 187 -3.52 -7.64 -10.29
C GLY A 187 -4.20 -6.85 -9.18
N ASP A 188 -5.52 -6.71 -9.29
CA ASP A 188 -6.40 -6.26 -8.20
C ASP A 188 -6.36 -7.28 -7.04
N HIS A 189 -6.66 -6.87 -5.81
CA HIS A 189 -6.87 -7.72 -4.62
C HIS A 189 -5.73 -8.70 -4.23
N VAL A 190 -4.61 -8.74 -4.96
CA VAL A 190 -3.54 -9.74 -4.75
C VAL A 190 -2.75 -9.43 -3.49
N LYS A 191 -2.34 -8.16 -3.31
CA LYS A 191 -1.31 -7.77 -2.33
C LYS A 191 -1.92 -7.43 -0.98
N HIS A 192 -2.62 -6.30 -0.89
CA HIS A 192 -3.42 -5.95 0.28
C HIS A 192 -4.65 -6.85 0.29
N GLY A 193 -4.94 -7.49 1.42
CA GLY A 193 -6.15 -8.30 1.57
C GLY A 193 -7.39 -7.47 1.89
N ASP A 194 -7.21 -6.22 2.30
CA ASP A 194 -8.26 -5.31 2.77
C ASP A 194 -8.41 -4.07 1.87
N LEU A 195 -7.70 -4.01 0.75
CA LEU A 195 -7.81 -2.93 -0.25
C LEU A 195 -7.97 -3.52 -1.65
N ASP A 196 -9.13 -3.30 -2.25
CA ASP A 196 -9.49 -3.79 -3.58
C ASP A 196 -10.53 -2.87 -4.25
N THR A 197 -10.79 -3.05 -5.55
CA THR A 197 -11.67 -2.14 -6.31
C THR A 197 -13.11 -2.04 -5.82
N SER A 198 -13.61 -2.98 -5.01
CA SER A 198 -14.92 -2.85 -4.36
C SER A 198 -14.98 -1.65 -3.41
N LEU A 199 -13.83 -1.13 -2.96
CA LEU A 199 -13.75 0.07 -2.12
C LEU A 199 -13.91 1.38 -2.90
N ILE A 200 -14.05 1.35 -4.23
CA ILE A 200 -14.42 2.57 -4.97
C ILE A 200 -15.82 3.04 -4.55
N ASN A 201 -16.76 2.10 -4.42
CA ASN A 201 -18.12 2.35 -3.96
C ASN A 201 -18.63 1.18 -3.10
N PRO A 202 -18.10 1.03 -1.87
CA PRO A 202 -18.41 -0.13 -1.03
C PRO A 202 -19.78 0.01 -0.35
N THR A 203 -20.38 -1.12 0.02
CA THR A 203 -21.51 -1.11 0.96
C THR A 203 -20.99 -1.01 2.40
N PRO A 204 -21.84 -0.63 3.38
CA PRO A 204 -21.46 -0.60 4.80
C PRO A 204 -20.91 -1.94 5.33
N GLU A 205 -21.29 -3.06 4.73
CA GLU A 205 -20.83 -4.41 5.10
C GLU A 205 -19.38 -4.67 4.69
N ILE A 206 -18.95 -4.10 3.56
CA ILE A 206 -17.56 -4.17 3.12
C ILE A 206 -16.71 -3.27 4.02
N ASP A 207 -17.06 -1.99 4.13
CA ASP A 207 -16.42 -1.04 5.05
C ASP A 207 -17.42 0.03 5.52
N ILE A 208 -17.59 0.17 6.83
CA ILE A 208 -18.57 1.11 7.42
C ILE A 208 -18.18 2.57 7.30
N HIS A 209 -16.89 2.90 7.20
CA HIS A 209 -16.43 4.28 7.07
C HIS A 209 -16.62 4.77 5.63
N MET A 210 -16.21 3.95 4.66
CA MET A 210 -16.30 4.26 3.24
C MET A 210 -17.68 3.99 2.63
N GLY A 211 -18.39 2.96 3.10
CA GLY A 211 -19.69 2.54 2.56
C GLY A 211 -20.89 2.95 3.42
N GLY A 212 -20.65 3.42 4.65
CA GLY A 212 -21.70 3.93 5.54
C GLY A 212 -22.17 5.34 5.19
N ALA A 213 -22.93 5.95 6.10
CA ALA A 213 -23.55 7.26 5.89
C ALA A 213 -22.54 8.39 5.61
N LYS A 214 -21.31 8.29 6.13
CA LYS A 214 -20.26 9.29 5.94
C LYS A 214 -19.60 9.21 4.56
N LYS A 215 -19.65 8.04 3.91
CA LYS A 215 -19.04 7.78 2.60
C LYS A 215 -17.59 8.29 2.48
N MET A 216 -16.77 8.02 3.50
CA MET A 216 -15.45 8.63 3.61
C MET A 216 -14.55 8.34 2.39
N GLU A 217 -13.84 9.36 1.94
CA GLU A 217 -12.68 9.25 1.05
C GLU A 217 -11.39 8.97 1.84
N CYS A 218 -10.34 8.49 1.17
CA CYS A 218 -9.12 8.05 1.85
C CYS A 218 -8.48 9.15 2.72
N GLN A 219 -8.42 10.38 2.20
CA GLN A 219 -7.78 11.53 2.84
C GLN A 219 -8.50 12.03 4.10
N GLU A 220 -9.75 11.62 4.35
CA GLU A 220 -10.46 11.98 5.59
C GLU A 220 -9.83 11.30 6.81
N CYS A 221 -9.26 10.11 6.63
CA CYS A 221 -8.45 9.41 7.63
C CYS A 221 -6.95 9.64 7.40
N HIS A 222 -6.49 9.48 6.15
CA HIS A 222 -5.12 9.76 5.70
C HIS A 222 -4.90 11.25 5.48
N GLN A 223 -5.15 12.04 6.52
CA GLN A 223 -5.08 13.51 6.48
C GLN A 223 -3.79 13.97 5.83
N ALA A 224 -3.91 14.78 4.78
CA ALA A 224 -2.80 15.35 4.07
C ALA A 224 -2.50 16.76 4.60
N LYS A 225 -1.23 17.04 4.88
CA LYS A 225 -0.74 18.41 5.11
C LYS A 225 0.50 18.61 4.26
N ASP A 226 0.51 19.67 3.43
CA ASP A 226 1.61 19.95 2.51
C ASP A 226 1.97 18.69 1.68
N HIS A 227 0.96 18.02 1.11
CA HIS A 227 1.07 16.75 0.37
C HIS A 227 1.63 15.54 1.15
N LEU A 228 2.03 15.70 2.41
CA LEU A 228 2.36 14.59 3.29
C LEU A 228 1.08 13.94 3.79
N LEU A 229 0.77 12.75 3.27
CA LEU A 229 -0.32 11.91 3.79
C LEU A 229 0.13 11.17 5.06
N LYS A 230 -0.74 11.17 6.07
CA LYS A 230 -0.62 10.23 7.19
C LYS A 230 -0.81 8.78 6.72
N GLY A 231 -0.38 7.85 7.55
CA GLY A 231 -0.44 6.42 7.32
C GLY A 231 0.81 5.92 6.60
N GLU A 232 1.47 4.93 7.19
CA GLU A 232 2.63 4.31 6.59
C GLU A 232 2.32 2.92 6.07
N ALA A 233 2.96 2.55 4.97
CA ALA A 233 2.78 1.22 4.41
C ALA A 233 3.74 0.22 5.09
N ALA A 234 3.20 -0.63 5.97
CA ALA A 234 3.91 -1.80 6.53
C ALA A 234 4.62 -2.67 5.47
N SER A 235 4.11 -2.62 4.24
CA SER A 235 4.73 -3.25 3.08
C SER A 235 6.18 -2.86 2.81
N VAL A 236 6.64 -1.71 3.30
CA VAL A 236 7.97 -1.14 3.01
C VAL A 236 8.58 -0.36 4.17
N THR A 237 7.82 -0.08 5.24
CA THR A 237 8.31 0.65 6.41
C THR A 237 8.81 -0.27 7.52
N ILE A 238 9.55 0.31 8.48
CA ILE A 238 9.99 -0.35 9.73
C ILE A 238 9.17 0.17 10.92
N SER A 239 8.71 1.42 10.89
CA SER A 239 8.01 2.02 12.04
C SER A 239 6.78 2.81 11.60
N HIS A 240 5.66 2.58 12.27
CA HIS A 240 4.42 3.37 12.18
C HIS A 240 4.36 4.33 13.38
N ALA A 241 5.36 5.20 13.49
CA ALA A 241 5.44 6.17 14.58
C ALA A 241 4.84 7.53 14.18
N ALA A 242 4.69 8.40 15.18
CA ALA A 242 4.39 9.81 14.95
C ALA A 242 5.45 10.44 14.01
N PRO A 243 5.08 11.45 13.20
CA PRO A 243 3.80 12.16 13.18
C PRO A 243 2.74 11.56 12.22
N THR A 244 3.08 10.49 11.50
CA THR A 244 2.28 9.92 10.41
C THR A 244 1.39 8.76 10.86
N HIS A 245 1.42 8.35 12.13
CA HIS A 245 0.52 7.33 12.67
C HIS A 245 -0.96 7.72 12.55
N ILE A 246 -1.81 6.71 12.32
CA ILE A 246 -3.27 6.83 12.26
C ILE A 246 -3.84 5.86 13.29
N ASP A 247 -4.76 6.32 14.13
CA ASP A 247 -5.43 5.48 15.11
C ASP A 247 -6.95 5.68 15.06
N CYS A 248 -7.71 4.63 15.39
CA CYS A 248 -9.17 4.75 15.52
C CYS A 248 -9.54 5.82 16.57
N SER A 249 -8.69 5.99 17.59
CA SER A 249 -8.87 6.98 18.65
C SER A 249 -8.75 8.44 18.20
N ASP A 250 -8.29 8.72 16.98
CA ASP A 250 -8.31 10.07 16.40
C ASP A 250 -9.75 10.60 16.21
N CYS A 251 -10.72 9.70 16.02
CA CYS A 251 -12.16 10.04 15.93
C CYS A 251 -13.00 9.42 17.06
N HIS A 252 -12.58 8.27 17.60
CA HIS A 252 -13.31 7.50 18.60
C HIS A 252 -12.64 7.64 19.98
N THR A 253 -12.98 8.72 20.70
CA THR A 253 -12.33 9.05 21.99
C THR A 253 -13.11 8.52 23.20
N GLY A 254 -12.39 8.26 24.29
CA GLY A 254 -12.97 7.87 25.57
C GLY A 254 -13.56 6.45 25.60
N SER A 255 -14.60 6.26 26.42
CA SER A 255 -15.31 4.98 26.57
C SER A 255 -16.40 4.82 25.50
N VAL A 256 -15.99 4.40 24.30
CA VAL A 256 -16.90 4.29 23.15
C VAL A 256 -17.85 3.10 23.21
N HIS A 257 -17.61 2.14 24.12
CA HIS A 257 -18.51 1.02 24.37
C HIS A 257 -19.31 1.23 25.66
N LYS A 258 -20.59 0.85 25.64
CA LYS A 258 -21.42 0.80 26.86
C LYS A 258 -20.92 -0.23 27.88
N ASN A 259 -20.26 -1.29 27.41
CA ASN A 259 -19.72 -2.34 28.27
C ASN A 259 -18.28 -1.98 28.70
N ALA A 260 -18.09 -1.72 30.00
CA ALA A 260 -16.80 -1.36 30.57
C ALA A 260 -15.72 -2.44 30.38
N LEU A 261 -16.08 -3.72 30.32
CA LEU A 261 -15.12 -4.79 30.04
C LEU A 261 -14.57 -4.69 28.62
N VAL A 262 -15.39 -4.30 27.64
CA VAL A 262 -14.93 -4.10 26.25
C VAL A 262 -14.00 -2.90 26.17
N ASN A 263 -14.29 -1.81 26.90
CA ASN A 263 -13.35 -0.68 27.01
C ASN A 263 -12.01 -1.12 27.63
N LYS A 264 -12.03 -1.98 28.66
CA LYS A 264 -10.78 -2.53 29.23
C LYS A 264 -9.98 -3.35 28.22
N HIS A 265 -10.63 -4.07 27.30
CA HIS A 265 -9.92 -4.80 26.26
C HIS A 265 -9.10 -3.90 25.35
N THR A 266 -9.52 -2.65 25.11
CA THR A 266 -8.80 -1.73 24.21
C THR A 266 -7.41 -1.34 24.72
N GLU A 267 -7.10 -1.61 25.99
CA GLU A 267 -5.76 -1.46 26.55
C GLU A 267 -4.76 -2.45 25.91
N ARG A 268 -5.22 -3.64 25.52
CA ARG A 268 -4.37 -4.75 25.05
C ARG A 268 -4.77 -5.32 23.69
N VAL A 269 -5.97 -5.03 23.20
CA VAL A 269 -6.51 -5.50 21.92
C VAL A 269 -6.82 -4.29 21.04
N ALA A 270 -6.28 -4.27 19.83
CA ALA A 270 -6.53 -3.18 18.89
C ALA A 270 -7.98 -3.19 18.41
N CYS A 271 -8.55 -2.02 18.13
CA CYS A 271 -9.92 -1.87 17.62
C CYS A 271 -10.14 -2.73 16.37
N GLN A 272 -9.15 -2.75 15.48
CA GLN A 272 -9.12 -3.52 14.24
C GLN A 272 -9.34 -5.02 14.50
N SER A 273 -8.80 -5.58 15.59
CA SER A 273 -8.91 -7.01 15.89
C SER A 273 -10.36 -7.46 16.12
N CYS A 274 -11.18 -6.60 16.73
CA CYS A 274 -12.59 -6.87 16.98
C CYS A 274 -13.50 -6.40 15.84
N HIS A 275 -13.11 -5.33 15.16
CA HIS A 275 -13.94 -4.65 14.16
C HIS A 275 -13.60 -5.01 12.70
N ILE A 276 -12.61 -5.87 12.46
CA ILE A 276 -12.33 -6.48 11.16
C ILE A 276 -12.25 -8.01 11.33
N PRO A 277 -13.41 -8.70 11.46
CA PRO A 277 -13.45 -10.15 11.67
C PRO A 277 -12.84 -10.96 10.54
N THR A 278 -12.96 -10.46 9.31
CA THR A 278 -12.40 -11.03 8.08
C THR A 278 -11.98 -9.92 7.12
N PHE A 279 -10.98 -10.20 6.28
CA PHE A 279 -10.61 -9.40 5.11
C PHE A 279 -10.83 -10.21 3.82
N ALA A 280 -10.53 -9.63 2.66
CA ALA A 280 -10.79 -10.22 1.35
C ALA A 280 -12.28 -10.57 1.19
N LYS A 281 -13.15 -9.63 1.62
CA LYS A 281 -14.61 -9.83 1.68
C LYS A 281 -15.25 -9.83 0.30
N SER A 282 -14.75 -8.99 -0.60
CA SER A 282 -15.30 -8.88 -1.96
C SER A 282 -14.59 -9.83 -2.90
N MET A 283 -13.26 -9.87 -2.85
CA MET A 283 -12.43 -10.66 -3.77
C MET A 283 -11.38 -11.50 -3.02
N PRO A 284 -11.06 -12.72 -3.49
CA PRO A 284 -10.05 -13.57 -2.86
C PRO A 284 -8.67 -12.95 -2.96
N THR A 285 -7.85 -13.02 -1.93
CA THR A 285 -6.49 -12.48 -1.95
C THR A 285 -5.45 -13.60 -1.92
N LYS A 286 -4.26 -13.35 -2.49
CA LYS A 286 -3.19 -14.34 -2.51
C LYS A 286 -2.57 -14.45 -1.12
N VAL A 287 -2.45 -15.66 -0.61
CA VAL A 287 -1.83 -15.97 0.70
C VAL A 287 -0.57 -16.83 0.57
N TRP A 288 -0.35 -17.40 -0.62
CA TRP A 288 0.83 -18.19 -0.95
C TRP A 288 1.31 -17.89 -2.38
N TRP A 289 2.62 -17.76 -2.56
CA TRP A 289 3.26 -17.66 -3.88
C TRP A 289 4.57 -18.47 -3.89
N ASP A 290 4.61 -19.56 -4.66
CA ASP A 290 5.80 -20.39 -4.86
C ASP A 290 6.44 -20.11 -6.21
N TRP A 291 7.56 -19.37 -6.22
CA TRP A 291 8.34 -19.13 -7.43
C TRP A 291 9.16 -20.35 -7.89
N SER A 292 9.37 -21.36 -7.03
CA SER A 292 10.23 -22.51 -7.36
C SER A 292 9.66 -23.40 -8.47
N THR A 293 8.36 -23.30 -8.72
CA THR A 293 7.65 -24.06 -9.75
C THR A 293 7.45 -23.28 -11.05
N ALA A 294 7.91 -22.03 -11.10
CA ALA A 294 7.82 -21.21 -12.30
C ALA A 294 8.64 -21.82 -13.46
N GLY A 295 8.21 -21.57 -14.69
CA GLY A 295 8.85 -22.07 -15.91
C GLY A 295 8.32 -23.39 -16.44
N ARG A 296 7.51 -24.14 -15.68
CA ARG A 296 6.79 -25.31 -16.18
C ARG A 296 5.78 -24.91 -17.25
N GLU A 297 5.86 -25.57 -18.39
CA GLU A 297 4.94 -25.36 -19.51
C GLU A 297 3.53 -25.83 -19.12
N VAL A 298 2.59 -24.90 -19.13
CA VAL A 298 1.15 -25.14 -18.99
C VAL A 298 0.48 -24.24 -20.00
N LYS A 299 -0.37 -24.79 -20.86
CA LYS A 299 -1.11 -23.96 -21.82
C LYS A 299 -2.00 -22.98 -21.07
N PRO A 300 -2.13 -21.71 -21.49
CA PRO A 300 -2.91 -20.71 -20.77
C PRO A 300 -4.36 -21.12 -20.48
N GLU A 301 -4.99 -21.87 -21.37
CA GLU A 301 -6.33 -22.44 -21.27
C GLU A 301 -6.45 -23.56 -20.23
N ASP A 302 -5.35 -24.30 -20.02
CA ASP A 302 -5.26 -25.41 -19.07
C ASP A 302 -4.74 -24.97 -17.69
N ALA A 303 -4.48 -23.66 -17.52
CA ALA A 303 -3.99 -23.13 -16.26
C ALA A 303 -5.01 -23.45 -15.14
N PRO A 304 -4.60 -24.22 -14.11
CA PRO A 304 -5.51 -24.64 -13.06
C PRO A 304 -6.09 -23.43 -12.33
N LYS A 305 -7.33 -23.57 -11.88
CA LYS A 305 -8.06 -22.55 -11.13
C LYS A 305 -8.61 -23.15 -9.85
N ASP A 306 -8.74 -22.31 -8.82
CA ASP A 306 -9.40 -22.69 -7.59
C ASP A 306 -10.93 -22.49 -7.66
N GLN A 307 -11.61 -22.76 -6.54
CA GLN A 307 -13.05 -22.58 -6.37
C GLN A 307 -13.54 -21.14 -6.58
N TYR A 308 -12.65 -20.15 -6.55
CA TYR A 308 -12.98 -18.74 -6.80
C TYR A 308 -12.70 -18.33 -8.25
N GLY A 309 -12.30 -19.26 -9.11
CA GLY A 309 -11.90 -19.00 -10.49
C GLY A 309 -10.53 -18.33 -10.63
N GLN A 310 -9.75 -18.23 -9.55
CA GLN A 310 -8.41 -17.64 -9.57
C GLN A 310 -7.40 -18.66 -10.08
N LYS A 311 -6.49 -18.24 -10.97
CA LYS A 311 -5.40 -19.10 -11.42
C LYS A 311 -4.56 -19.54 -10.22
N THR A 312 -4.28 -20.83 -10.09
CA THR A 312 -3.39 -21.40 -9.07
C THR A 312 -1.99 -21.66 -9.60
N TYR A 313 -1.77 -21.48 -10.91
CA TYR A 313 -0.45 -21.52 -11.53
C TYR A 313 -0.34 -20.51 -12.67
N ASP A 314 0.84 -19.91 -12.84
CA ASP A 314 1.20 -19.10 -13.99
C ASP A 314 2.66 -19.38 -14.35
N ARG A 315 2.96 -19.75 -15.61
CA ARG A 315 4.32 -20.11 -16.03
C ARG A 315 5.36 -19.05 -15.66
N MET A 316 5.00 -17.77 -15.74
CA MET A 316 5.90 -16.66 -15.45
C MET A 316 6.19 -16.50 -13.96
N LYS A 317 5.43 -17.16 -13.07
CA LYS A 317 5.33 -16.81 -11.65
C LYS A 317 5.29 -18.00 -10.68
N GLY A 318 4.94 -19.20 -11.14
CA GLY A 318 4.81 -20.40 -10.32
C GLY A 318 3.42 -20.58 -9.72
N ASP A 319 3.33 -21.28 -8.58
CA ASP A 319 2.07 -21.67 -7.94
C ASP A 319 1.55 -20.62 -6.95
N PHE A 320 0.22 -20.54 -6.83
CA PHE A 320 -0.49 -19.63 -5.94
C PHE A 320 -1.52 -20.35 -5.09
N LYS A 321 -1.78 -19.81 -3.90
CA LYS A 321 -3.00 -20.08 -3.13
C LYS A 321 -3.76 -18.79 -2.88
N TRP A 322 -5.07 -18.83 -3.06
CA TRP A 322 -5.97 -17.72 -2.77
C TRP A 322 -6.95 -18.10 -1.68
N GLU A 323 -7.33 -17.11 -0.88
CA GLU A 323 -8.35 -17.25 0.15
C GLU A 323 -9.27 -16.03 0.15
N LYS A 324 -10.53 -16.23 0.49
CA LYS A 324 -11.57 -15.20 0.58
C LYS A 324 -12.18 -15.25 1.97
N ASP A 325 -12.67 -14.12 2.47
CA ASP A 325 -13.25 -13.99 3.83
C ASP A 325 -12.28 -14.49 4.91
N VAL A 326 -11.01 -14.10 4.77
CA VAL A 326 -9.90 -14.64 5.55
C VAL A 326 -9.95 -14.11 6.97
N VAL A 327 -9.90 -15.03 7.96
CA VAL A 327 -9.71 -14.67 9.36
C VAL A 327 -8.26 -14.24 9.57
N PRO A 328 -8.00 -13.03 10.13
CA PRO A 328 -6.64 -12.57 10.38
C PRO A 328 -5.87 -13.45 11.35
N THR A 329 -4.55 -13.45 11.20
CA THR A 329 -3.64 -13.90 12.25
C THR A 329 -3.47 -12.77 13.27
N TYR A 330 -3.60 -13.08 14.55
CA TYR A 330 -3.51 -12.07 15.61
C TYR A 330 -2.12 -12.11 16.27
N MET A 331 -1.43 -10.97 16.29
CA MET A 331 -0.07 -10.87 16.83
C MET A 331 0.09 -9.59 17.67
N TRP A 332 1.00 -9.62 18.64
CA TRP A 332 1.39 -8.41 19.36
C TRP A 332 2.13 -7.44 18.43
N PHE A 333 1.75 -6.17 18.49
CA PHE A 333 2.34 -5.12 17.68
C PHE A 333 2.40 -3.80 18.45
N ASN A 334 3.60 -3.21 18.49
CA ASN A 334 3.89 -1.94 19.17
C ASN A 334 4.11 -0.76 18.21
N GLY A 335 3.78 -0.94 16.92
CA GLY A 335 4.02 0.04 15.86
C GLY A 335 5.27 -0.22 15.02
N THR A 336 6.14 -1.15 15.42
CA THR A 336 7.40 -1.43 14.70
C THR A 336 7.45 -2.84 14.11
N PHE A 337 8.14 -2.97 12.99
CA PHE A 337 8.39 -4.23 12.30
C PHE A 337 9.88 -4.57 12.35
N ASP A 338 10.18 -5.84 12.61
CA ASP A 338 11.48 -6.41 12.28
C ASP A 338 11.46 -6.82 10.82
N ARG A 339 12.46 -6.40 10.05
CA ARG A 339 12.43 -6.51 8.60
C ARG A 339 13.76 -7.01 8.07
N TYR A 340 13.69 -7.94 7.12
CA TYR A 340 14.85 -8.35 6.36
C TYR A 340 15.41 -7.16 5.55
N LEU A 341 16.68 -6.84 5.75
CA LEU A 341 17.38 -5.84 4.95
C LEU A 341 18.21 -6.55 3.88
N ALA A 342 18.20 -5.99 2.67
CA ALA A 342 18.89 -6.60 1.54
C ALA A 342 20.39 -6.79 1.82
N GLY A 343 20.90 -7.99 1.54
CA GLY A 343 22.29 -8.37 1.81
C GLY A 343 22.53 -8.98 3.19
N GLU A 344 21.54 -8.98 4.10
CA GLU A 344 21.66 -9.69 5.37
C GLU A 344 21.65 -11.22 5.15
N LYS A 345 22.42 -11.92 5.97
CA LYS A 345 22.50 -13.38 5.92
C LYS A 345 21.21 -14.01 6.43
N ILE A 346 20.80 -15.11 5.79
CA ILE A 346 19.65 -15.92 6.18
C ILE A 346 20.09 -17.33 6.58
N ASN A 347 19.23 -18.02 7.34
CA ASN A 347 19.28 -19.47 7.50
C ASN A 347 18.28 -20.12 6.52
N PRO A 348 18.73 -20.77 5.44
CA PRO A 348 17.81 -21.34 4.45
C PRO A 348 17.06 -22.60 4.94
N ALA A 349 17.42 -23.15 6.12
CA ALA A 349 16.71 -24.26 6.73
C ALA A 349 15.40 -23.84 7.44
N GLU A 350 15.17 -22.53 7.61
CA GLU A 350 13.98 -21.97 8.26
C GLU A 350 13.30 -20.96 7.35
N PRO A 351 11.97 -20.75 7.48
CA PRO A 351 11.29 -19.66 6.77
C PRO A 351 11.88 -18.29 7.12
N VAL A 352 12.28 -17.55 6.10
CA VAL A 352 12.83 -16.19 6.26
C VAL A 352 11.69 -15.20 6.48
N ARG A 353 11.76 -14.50 7.61
CA ARG A 353 10.80 -13.48 8.00
C ARG A 353 11.13 -12.15 7.31
N LEU A 354 10.44 -11.82 6.23
CA LEU A 354 10.69 -10.58 5.48
C LEU A 354 10.20 -9.35 6.24
N ALA A 355 9.07 -9.45 6.94
CA ALA A 355 8.57 -8.43 7.85
C ALA A 355 7.71 -9.08 8.95
N THR A 356 8.07 -8.84 10.22
CA THR A 356 7.37 -9.39 11.40
C THR A 356 7.00 -8.26 12.35
N PRO A 357 5.75 -8.18 12.84
CA PRO A 357 5.39 -7.19 13.85
C PRO A 357 6.17 -7.44 15.14
N ILE A 358 6.71 -6.38 15.72
CA ILE A 358 7.39 -6.42 17.02
C ILE A 358 6.36 -6.11 18.10
N GLY A 359 6.38 -6.91 19.16
CA GLY A 359 5.57 -6.71 20.34
C GLY A 359 5.53 -7.98 21.17
N SER A 360 5.11 -7.85 22.43
CA SER A 360 4.86 -9.01 23.28
C SER A 360 3.80 -8.69 24.32
N ARG A 361 3.34 -9.72 25.03
CA ARG A 361 2.45 -9.56 26.17
C ARG A 361 3.03 -8.69 27.29
N ASN A 362 4.35 -8.61 27.41
CA ASN A 362 5.02 -7.79 28.42
C ASN A 362 5.36 -6.39 27.92
N ASP A 363 5.16 -6.10 26.62
CA ASP A 363 5.35 -4.76 26.08
C ASP A 363 4.09 -3.91 26.38
N PRO A 364 4.20 -2.86 27.20
CA PRO A 364 3.07 -2.02 27.57
C PRO A 364 2.54 -1.19 26.40
N LYS A 365 3.35 -0.97 25.35
CA LYS A 365 2.95 -0.26 24.13
C LYS A 365 2.31 -1.18 23.09
N ALA A 366 2.49 -2.50 23.22
CA ALA A 366 1.94 -3.46 22.28
C ALA A 366 0.45 -3.72 22.53
N ARG A 367 -0.31 -3.86 21.44
CA ARG A 367 -1.66 -4.42 21.43
C ARG A 367 -1.71 -5.60 20.47
N ILE A 368 -2.72 -6.46 20.60
CA ILE A 368 -2.99 -7.55 19.66
C ILE A 368 -3.67 -6.95 18.42
N TYR A 369 -3.01 -7.04 17.27
CA TYR A 369 -3.48 -6.54 15.97
C TYR A 369 -3.77 -7.68 14.98
N PRO A 370 -4.67 -7.48 13.99
CA PRO A 370 -4.94 -8.44 12.93
C PRO A 370 -3.97 -8.27 11.75
N PHE A 371 -3.45 -9.39 11.25
CA PHE A 371 -2.53 -9.45 10.11
C PHE A 371 -2.97 -10.46 9.06
N LYS A 372 -2.81 -10.11 7.79
CA LYS A 372 -2.65 -11.05 6.69
C LYS A 372 -1.21 -11.56 6.71
N ILE A 373 -1.03 -12.89 6.68
CA ILE A 373 0.30 -13.48 6.50
C ILE A 373 0.42 -13.94 5.05
N MET A 374 1.24 -13.25 4.27
CA MET A 374 1.65 -13.71 2.96
C MET A 374 2.82 -14.67 3.12
N LYS A 375 2.70 -15.89 2.61
CA LYS A 375 3.76 -16.90 2.62
C LYS A 375 4.21 -17.21 1.19
N GLY A 376 5.35 -17.88 1.04
CA GLY A 376 5.78 -18.31 -0.28
C GLY A 376 7.15 -18.94 -0.30
N LYS A 377 7.65 -19.18 -1.51
CA LYS A 377 9.04 -19.54 -1.79
C LYS A 377 9.59 -18.60 -2.84
N GLN A 378 10.78 -18.06 -2.60
CA GLN A 378 11.44 -17.15 -3.54
C GLN A 378 12.93 -17.45 -3.67
N PRO A 379 13.56 -16.99 -4.76
CA PRO A 379 14.98 -17.24 -4.96
C PRO A 379 15.85 -16.57 -3.88
N TYR A 380 16.91 -17.26 -3.53
CA TYR A 380 18.00 -16.73 -2.71
C TYR A 380 19.33 -17.12 -3.33
N ASP A 381 20.37 -16.31 -3.10
CA ASP A 381 21.74 -16.66 -3.46
C ASP A 381 22.24 -17.70 -2.44
N SER A 382 22.47 -18.93 -2.90
CA SER A 382 22.84 -20.06 -2.03
C SER A 382 24.31 -20.11 -1.67
N GLY A 383 25.17 -19.39 -2.39
CA GLY A 383 26.57 -19.19 -2.00
C GLY A 383 26.73 -18.11 -0.94
N ASN A 384 25.93 -17.03 -1.04
CA ASN A 384 25.97 -15.93 -0.09
C ASN A 384 24.95 -16.04 1.05
N ASN A 385 23.99 -16.96 1.00
CA ASN A 385 22.87 -17.05 1.95
C ASN A 385 22.17 -15.70 2.13
N THR A 386 21.76 -15.06 1.04
CA THR A 386 21.01 -13.80 1.04
C THR A 386 19.80 -13.92 0.12
N ILE A 387 18.69 -13.26 0.44
CA ILE A 387 17.53 -13.22 -0.48
C ILE A 387 17.95 -12.50 -1.76
N ALA A 388 17.59 -13.08 -2.91
CA ALA A 388 18.00 -12.55 -4.21
C ALA A 388 17.02 -11.47 -4.71
N PHE A 389 17.56 -10.39 -5.27
CA PHE A 389 16.82 -9.60 -6.25
C PHE A 389 16.79 -10.34 -7.58
N VAL A 390 15.67 -10.24 -8.27
CA VAL A 390 15.43 -10.92 -9.54
C VAL A 390 14.91 -9.90 -10.53
N GLN A 391 15.54 -9.79 -11.69
CA GLN A 391 14.92 -9.13 -12.83
C GLN A 391 13.85 -10.07 -13.41
N VAL A 392 12.59 -9.83 -13.08
CA VAL A 392 11.47 -10.60 -13.64
C VAL A 392 10.94 -9.99 -14.94
N PHE A 393 11.01 -8.67 -15.10
CA PHE A 393 10.50 -7.94 -16.25
C PHE A 393 11.62 -7.27 -17.07
N GLY A 394 11.47 -7.25 -18.39
CA GLY A 394 12.39 -6.57 -19.29
C GLY A 394 12.03 -6.76 -20.77
N ALA A 395 12.82 -6.11 -21.64
CA ALA A 395 12.71 -6.24 -23.09
C ALA A 395 13.09 -7.67 -23.57
N PRO A 396 12.72 -8.07 -24.80
CA PRO A 396 12.98 -9.42 -25.32
C PRO A 396 14.45 -9.87 -25.33
N ASP A 397 15.39 -8.93 -25.38
CA ASP A 397 16.84 -9.18 -25.34
C ASP A 397 17.42 -9.19 -23.91
N SER A 398 16.65 -8.76 -22.91
CA SER A 398 17.07 -8.68 -21.51
C SER A 398 17.24 -10.05 -20.85
N ASN A 399 17.86 -10.07 -19.66
CA ASN A 399 17.97 -11.26 -18.82
C ASN A 399 16.75 -11.49 -17.91
N ALA A 400 15.61 -10.87 -18.24
CA ALA A 400 14.41 -10.97 -17.44
C ALA A 400 13.85 -12.40 -17.42
N TYR A 401 13.45 -12.86 -16.23
CA TYR A 401 12.91 -14.21 -16.05
C TYR A 401 11.69 -14.48 -16.92
N TRP A 402 10.77 -13.51 -17.07
CA TRP A 402 9.57 -13.68 -17.88
C TRP A 402 9.82 -13.80 -19.39
N VAL A 403 11.06 -13.53 -19.83
CA VAL A 403 11.49 -13.65 -21.22
C VAL A 403 12.23 -14.96 -21.43
N LYS A 404 13.27 -15.20 -20.62
CA LYS A 404 14.21 -16.32 -20.83
C LYS A 404 13.92 -17.56 -19.99
N TYR A 405 13.11 -17.43 -18.93
CA TYR A 405 12.88 -18.48 -17.93
C TYR A 405 14.18 -19.03 -17.31
N ASP A 406 15.22 -18.20 -17.26
CA ASP A 406 16.53 -18.52 -16.68
C ASP A 406 16.70 -17.78 -15.35
N TRP A 407 16.66 -18.53 -14.25
CA TRP A 407 16.83 -18.01 -12.90
C TRP A 407 18.23 -17.44 -12.66
N ASN A 408 19.29 -18.07 -13.16
CA ASN A 408 20.66 -17.59 -12.97
C ASN A 408 20.85 -16.23 -13.63
N ALA A 409 20.40 -16.09 -14.89
CA ALA A 409 20.50 -14.83 -15.63
C ALA A 409 19.66 -13.71 -14.97
N ALA A 410 18.44 -14.03 -14.54
CA ALA A 410 17.53 -13.09 -13.91
C ALA A 410 18.03 -12.61 -12.53
N ILE A 411 18.57 -13.52 -11.71
CA ILE A 411 19.17 -13.20 -10.41
C ILE A 411 20.45 -12.37 -10.60
N ALA A 412 21.34 -12.78 -11.52
CA ALA A 412 22.56 -12.03 -11.79
C ALA A 412 22.25 -10.58 -12.20
N SER A 413 21.23 -10.38 -13.05
CA SER A 413 20.79 -9.06 -13.47
C SER A 413 20.15 -8.26 -12.33
N GLY A 414 19.25 -8.88 -11.56
CA GLY A 414 18.57 -8.24 -10.43
C GLY A 414 19.53 -7.83 -9.31
N MET A 415 20.46 -8.72 -8.93
CA MET A 415 21.49 -8.45 -7.92
C MET A 415 22.45 -7.36 -8.37
N LYS A 416 22.89 -7.37 -9.64
CA LYS A 416 23.70 -6.28 -10.21
C LYS A 416 22.96 -4.95 -10.16
N ALA A 417 21.68 -4.94 -10.54
CA ALA A 417 20.84 -3.74 -10.48
C ALA A 417 20.64 -3.21 -9.05
N ALA A 418 20.69 -4.09 -8.05
CA ALA A 418 20.64 -3.74 -6.64
C ALA A 418 22.00 -3.39 -6.02
N GLY A 419 23.10 -3.50 -6.78
CA GLY A 419 24.46 -3.28 -6.27
C GLY A 419 24.93 -4.37 -5.28
N LEU A 420 24.37 -5.58 -5.36
CA LEU A 420 24.70 -6.70 -4.48
C LEU A 420 25.46 -7.81 -5.22
N PRO A 421 26.37 -8.54 -4.53
CA PRO A 421 27.08 -9.66 -5.14
C PRO A 421 26.15 -10.84 -5.41
N TYR A 422 26.42 -11.58 -6.49
CA TYR A 422 25.79 -12.86 -6.78
C TYR A 422 26.87 -13.95 -6.89
N SER A 423 26.71 -15.06 -6.18
CA SER A 423 27.67 -16.17 -6.18
C SER A 423 27.65 -17.03 -7.45
N GLY A 424 26.65 -16.84 -8.32
CA GLY A 424 26.38 -17.73 -9.45
C GLY A 424 25.58 -18.98 -9.08
N LYS A 425 25.19 -19.14 -7.80
CA LYS A 425 24.37 -20.25 -7.31
C LYS A 425 23.11 -19.71 -6.64
N TYR A 426 21.98 -20.36 -6.92
CA TYR A 426 20.71 -20.02 -6.28
C TYR A 426 20.04 -21.25 -5.69
N GLY A 427 19.07 -21.01 -4.82
CA GLY A 427 18.05 -21.96 -4.41
C GLY A 427 16.74 -21.23 -4.17
N PHE A 428 15.75 -21.94 -3.62
CA PHE A 428 14.50 -21.34 -3.16
C PHE A 428 14.36 -21.53 -1.66
N VAL A 429 13.95 -20.47 -0.96
CA VAL A 429 13.72 -20.49 0.47
C VAL A 429 12.30 -20.09 0.77
N GLU A 430 11.70 -20.70 1.80
CA GLU A 430 10.40 -20.27 2.30
C GLU A 430 10.51 -18.89 2.92
N THR A 431 9.50 -18.05 2.70
CA THR A 431 9.41 -16.72 3.26
C THR A 431 8.01 -16.44 3.76
N ASP A 432 7.94 -15.58 4.77
CA ASP A 432 6.67 -14.98 5.16
C ASP A 432 6.81 -13.49 5.45
N MET A 433 5.67 -12.80 5.34
CA MET A 433 5.57 -11.38 5.48
C MET A 433 4.21 -11.06 6.10
N ALA A 434 4.24 -10.36 7.24
CA ALA A 434 3.04 -9.88 7.91
C ALA A 434 2.58 -8.54 7.33
N TRP A 435 1.28 -8.44 7.08
CA TRP A 435 0.60 -7.28 6.52
C TRP A 435 -0.56 -6.90 7.45
N PRO A 436 -0.51 -5.74 8.12
CA PRO A 436 -1.58 -5.36 9.03
C PRO A 436 -2.87 -5.11 8.24
N VAL A 437 -4.00 -5.43 8.87
CA VAL A 437 -5.34 -5.24 8.31
C VAL A 437 -5.96 -4.02 9.00
N HIS A 438 -6.28 -2.99 8.22
CA HIS A 438 -6.75 -1.70 8.75
C HIS A 438 -8.09 -1.24 8.16
N HIS A 439 -8.45 -1.76 6.99
CA HIS A 439 -9.69 -1.43 6.30
C HIS A 439 -10.69 -2.59 6.37
N MET A 440 -11.85 -2.41 5.76
CA MET A 440 -12.98 -3.32 5.82
C MET A 440 -13.59 -3.43 7.22
N VAL A 441 -13.67 -2.31 7.93
CA VAL A 441 -14.30 -2.24 9.26
C VAL A 441 -15.78 -2.58 9.13
N VAL A 442 -16.26 -3.57 9.88
CA VAL A 442 -17.67 -4.00 9.81
C VAL A 442 -18.59 -3.12 10.67
N PRO A 443 -19.91 -3.09 10.38
CA PRO A 443 -20.88 -2.50 11.28
C PRO A 443 -20.81 -3.13 12.68
N LYS A 444 -21.06 -2.34 13.74
CA LYS A 444 -20.95 -2.78 15.16
C LYS A 444 -21.67 -4.09 15.49
N ALA A 445 -22.77 -4.39 14.80
CA ALA A 445 -23.53 -5.63 15.01
C ALA A 445 -22.72 -6.88 14.64
N LYS A 446 -21.82 -6.77 13.65
CA LYS A 446 -20.97 -7.84 13.12
C LYS A 446 -19.56 -7.88 13.73
N SER A 447 -19.24 -6.99 14.68
CA SER A 447 -17.97 -7.05 15.40
C SER A 447 -17.87 -8.35 16.19
N LEU A 448 -16.63 -8.80 16.44
CA LEU A 448 -16.38 -9.94 17.32
C LEU A 448 -17.00 -9.72 18.71
N LYS A 449 -17.50 -10.80 19.30
CA LYS A 449 -18.07 -10.91 20.64
C LYS A 449 -17.15 -11.77 21.51
N CYS A 450 -17.48 -11.87 22.80
CA CYS A 450 -16.64 -12.56 23.78
C CYS A 450 -16.25 -13.98 23.35
N LEU A 451 -17.23 -14.77 22.90
CA LEU A 451 -17.03 -16.19 22.53
C LEU A 451 -16.32 -16.40 21.19
N ASP A 452 -16.14 -15.35 20.38
CA ASP A 452 -15.28 -15.42 19.19
C ASP A 452 -13.81 -15.60 19.59
N CYS A 453 -13.42 -15.17 20.80
CA CYS A 453 -12.06 -15.32 21.33
C CYS A 453 -12.01 -16.32 22.49
N HIS A 454 -13.00 -16.26 23.40
CA HIS A 454 -13.06 -17.02 24.65
C HIS A 454 -13.90 -18.28 24.51
N SER A 455 -13.48 -19.16 23.60
CA SER A 455 -14.09 -20.48 23.40
C SER A 455 -13.04 -21.50 22.94
N GLU A 456 -13.39 -22.78 22.96
CA GLU A 456 -12.48 -23.85 22.50
C GLU A 456 -12.04 -23.69 21.04
N LYS A 457 -12.90 -23.09 20.21
CA LYS A 457 -12.62 -22.74 18.81
C LYS A 457 -12.39 -21.25 18.61
N GLY A 458 -11.93 -20.57 19.66
CA GLY A 458 -11.66 -19.14 19.66
C GLY A 458 -10.58 -18.77 18.64
N ARG A 459 -10.64 -17.53 18.16
CA ARG A 459 -9.76 -16.98 17.11
C ARG A 459 -8.32 -16.74 17.59
N LEU A 460 -8.08 -16.67 18.89
CA LEU A 460 -6.79 -16.31 19.46
C LEU A 460 -6.01 -17.56 19.89
N ASP A 461 -4.81 -17.73 19.32
CA ASP A 461 -3.84 -18.67 19.86
C ASP A 461 -3.21 -18.08 21.13
N TRP A 462 -3.85 -18.37 22.26
CA TRP A 462 -3.43 -17.85 23.57
C TRP A 462 -1.99 -18.20 23.91
N LYS A 463 -1.52 -19.41 23.56
CA LYS A 463 -0.16 -19.85 23.86
C LYS A 463 0.86 -19.09 23.01
N ALA A 464 0.61 -18.95 21.70
CA ALA A 464 1.46 -18.14 20.82
C ALA A 464 1.49 -16.67 21.25
N LEU A 465 0.41 -16.15 21.84
CA LEU A 465 0.33 -14.80 22.40
C LEU A 465 0.96 -14.66 23.80
N GLY A 466 1.52 -15.73 24.38
CA GLY A 466 2.21 -15.70 25.67
C GLY A 466 1.28 -15.78 26.90
N TYR A 467 0.04 -16.23 26.73
CA TYR A 467 -0.87 -16.58 27.82
C TYR A 467 -0.75 -18.07 28.17
N LYS A 468 -1.08 -18.45 29.41
CA LYS A 468 -1.11 -19.87 29.83
C LYS A 468 -2.31 -20.64 29.25
N GLY A 469 -3.32 -19.90 28.80
CA GLY A 469 -4.56 -20.38 28.22
C GLY A 469 -5.53 -19.20 28.04
N ASP A 470 -6.82 -19.48 27.89
CA ASP A 470 -7.85 -18.44 27.79
C ASP A 470 -7.88 -17.56 29.07
N PRO A 471 -7.60 -16.24 28.99
CA PRO A 471 -7.55 -15.34 30.13
C PRO A 471 -8.93 -14.95 30.70
N MET A 472 -10.03 -15.42 30.09
CA MET A 472 -11.35 -15.38 30.74
C MET A 472 -11.28 -16.12 32.09
N ASN A 473 -10.52 -17.23 32.15
CA ASN A 473 -10.12 -17.86 33.39
C ASN A 473 -8.96 -17.08 34.04
N ALA A 474 -9.17 -16.61 35.27
CA ALA A 474 -8.18 -15.83 36.02
C ALA A 474 -6.84 -16.54 36.21
N LYS A 475 -6.81 -17.88 36.23
CA LYS A 475 -5.57 -18.67 36.36
C LYS A 475 -4.63 -18.54 35.16
N ASN A 476 -5.16 -18.12 34.01
CA ASN A 476 -4.42 -18.02 32.75
C ASN A 476 -3.92 -16.60 32.44
N ARG A 477 -4.28 -15.63 33.29
CA ARG A 477 -4.11 -14.20 33.02
C ARG A 477 -2.70 -13.69 33.01
#